data_AF-A0A453S8V7-F1
#
_entry.id   AF-A0A453S8V7-F1
#
_cell.length_a   1.000
_cell.length_b   1.000
_cell.length_c   1.000
_cell.angle_alpha   90.00
_cell.angle_beta   90.00
_cell.angle_gamma   90.00
#
_symmetry.space_group_name_H-M   'P 1'
#
loop_
_entity.id
_entity.type
_entity.pdbx_description
1 polymer ?
#
loop_
_entity_poly.entity_id
_entity_poly.type
_entity_poly.pdbx_seq_one_letter_code
_entity_poly.pdbx_strand_id
1 'polypeptide(L)' 'VLGAPEERGATLNLAAIGYRSFDHSAMEQPFPSDEIWKAIRRLPSGKAPGPDGFTAEFLRACWQIIKDDFC' A
#
# COMPACT_ATOMS: atom_id res chain seq x y z
N VAL A 1 2.04 33.90 -1.23
CA VAL A 1 3.41 33.80 -0.67
C VAL A 1 3.49 32.48 0.06
N LEU A 2 4.26 31.51 -0.44
CA LEU A 2 4.56 30.27 0.29
C LEU A 2 5.65 30.62 1.34
N GLY A 3 5.50 30.12 2.56
CA GLY A 3 6.26 30.56 3.73
C GLY A 3 7.78 30.60 3.52
N ALA A 4 8.41 31.70 3.96
CA ALA A 4 9.87 31.80 4.00
C ALA A 4 10.40 30.81 5.06
N PRO A 5 11.51 30.11 4.79
CA PRO A 5 12.09 29.20 5.77
C PRO A 5 12.59 30.02 6.97
N GLU A 6 11.95 29.86 8.13
CA GLU A 6 12.53 30.32 9.39
C GLU A 6 13.70 29.41 9.79
N GLU A 7 14.73 30.00 10.41
CA GLU A 7 15.84 29.23 10.98
C GLU A 7 15.33 28.30 12.08
N ARG A 8 15.47 26.99 11.85
CA ARG A 8 15.18 26.00 12.89
C ARG A 8 16.22 26.10 14.00
N GLY A 9 15.79 26.48 15.21
CA GLY A 9 16.65 26.54 16.40
C GLY A 9 17.07 25.17 16.98
N ALA A 10 16.59 24.06 16.40
CA ALA A 10 16.99 22.72 16.79
C ALA A 10 16.87 21.75 15.61
N THR A 11 17.67 20.69 15.64
CA THR A 11 17.61 19.59 14.67
C THR A 11 17.52 18.25 15.39
N LEU A 12 16.83 17.29 14.77
CA LEU A 12 16.70 15.94 15.30
C LEU A 12 17.99 15.17 15.04
N ASN A 13 18.62 14.63 16.08
CA ASN A 13 19.74 13.71 15.93
C ASN A 13 19.22 12.32 15.56
N LEU A 14 19.10 12.05 14.26
CA LEU A 14 18.64 10.74 13.76
C LEU A 14 19.56 9.58 14.18
N ALA A 15 20.85 9.82 14.43
CA ALA A 15 21.78 8.79 14.87
C ALA A 15 21.54 8.37 16.34
N ALA A 16 20.94 9.25 17.15
CA ALA A 16 20.52 8.93 18.52
C ALA A 16 19.16 8.21 18.57
N ILE A 17 18.43 8.18 17.45
CA ILE A 17 17.21 7.37 17.33
C ILE A 17 17.70 5.93 17.15
N GLY A 18 17.56 5.12 18.20
CA GLY A 18 17.95 3.71 18.15
C GLY A 18 17.17 2.96 17.07
N TYR A 19 17.75 2.86 15.87
CA TYR A 19 17.21 2.03 14.80
C TYR A 19 17.28 0.58 15.24
N ARG A 20 16.12 -0.01 15.50
CA ARG A 20 15.99 -1.46 15.60
C ARG A 20 15.93 -2.00 14.18
N SER A 21 16.88 -2.83 13.79
CA SER A 21 16.71 -3.66 12.61
C SER A 21 15.68 -4.74 12.93
N PHE A 22 14.62 -4.79 12.14
CA PHE A 22 13.67 -5.89 12.18
C PHE A 22 13.94 -6.81 10.99
N ASP A 23 13.74 -8.10 11.18
CA ASP A 23 13.74 -9.01 10.04
C ASP A 23 12.49 -8.71 9.19
N HIS A 24 12.72 -8.24 7.97
CA HIS A 24 11.66 -7.89 7.01
C HIS A 24 11.42 -8.99 5.98
N SER A 25 12.09 -10.15 6.09
CA SER A 25 11.98 -11.26 5.14
C SER A 25 10.54 -11.72 4.91
N ALA A 26 9.69 -11.65 5.94
CA ALA A 26 8.28 -11.98 5.84
C ALA A 26 7.46 -10.99 4.99
N MET A 27 7.90 -9.74 4.85
CA MET A 27 7.23 -8.71 4.04
C MET A 27 7.60 -8.81 2.55
N GLU A 28 8.66 -9.54 2.23
CA GLU A 28 9.12 -9.77 0.85
C GLU A 28 8.45 -11.00 0.21
N GLN A 29 7.70 -11.78 0.99
CA GLN A 29 6.99 -12.95 0.49
C GLN A 29 5.77 -12.55 -0.37
N PRO A 30 5.52 -13.24 -1.48
CA PRO A 30 4.28 -13.07 -2.23
C PRO A 30 3.05 -13.34 -1.35
N PHE A 31 1.98 -12.57 -1.55
CA PHE A 31 0.72 -12.81 -0.88
C PHE A 31 0.02 -14.03 -1.49
N PRO A 32 -0.59 -14.91 -0.68
CA PRO A 32 -1.34 -16.02 -1.22
C PRO A 32 -2.62 -15.50 -1.88
N SER A 33 -3.06 -16.17 -2.95
CA SER A 33 -4.17 -15.69 -3.78
C SER A 33 -5.49 -15.55 -3.01
N ASP A 34 -5.69 -16.36 -1.95
CA ASP A 34 -6.87 -16.27 -1.09
C ASP A 34 -6.87 -15.00 -0.21
N GLU A 35 -5.70 -14.55 0.23
CA GLU A 35 -5.54 -13.29 0.94
C GLU A 35 -5.87 -12.10 0.03
N ILE A 36 -5.32 -12.10 -1.19
CA ILE A 36 -5.61 -11.08 -2.21
C ILE A 36 -7.12 -11.07 -2.50
N TRP A 37 -7.72 -12.24 -2.69
CA TRP A 37 -9.15 -12.35 -2.94
C TRP A 37 -9.99 -11.81 -1.79
N LYS A 38 -9.60 -12.11 -0.55
CA LYS A 38 -10.26 -11.61 0.65
C LYS A 38 -10.16 -10.08 0.75
N ALA A 39 -9.03 -9.49 0.37
CA ALA A 39 -8.86 -8.04 0.30
C ALA A 39 -9.79 -7.42 -0.75
N ILE A 40 -9.82 -7.96 -1.97
CA ILE A 40 -10.71 -7.48 -3.05
C ILE A 40 -12.18 -7.55 -2.63
N ARG A 41 -12.62 -8.63 -1.98
CA ARG A 41 -14.00 -8.79 -1.50
C ARG A 41 -14.39 -7.80 -0.40
N ARG A 42 -13.43 -7.28 0.36
CA ARG A 42 -13.66 -6.28 1.42
C ARG A 42 -13.72 -4.86 0.88
N LEU A 43 -13.32 -4.62 -0.38
CA LEU A 43 -13.42 -3.30 -0.97
C LEU A 43 -14.88 -2.86 -1.06
N PRO A 44 -15.20 -1.63 -0.60
CA PRO A 44 -16.54 -1.10 -0.69
C PRO A 44 -16.93 -0.90 -2.16
N SER A 45 -18.19 -1.22 -2.46
CA SER A 45 -18.75 -1.10 -3.81
C SER A 45 -19.14 0.35 -4.14
N GLY A 46 -19.18 0.67 -5.43
CA GLY A 46 -19.63 1.99 -5.92
C GLY A 46 -18.64 3.13 -5.68
N LYS A 47 -17.38 2.82 -5.31
CA LYS A 47 -16.31 3.83 -5.30
C LYS A 47 -15.84 4.11 -6.73
N ALA A 48 -15.47 5.36 -6.98
CA ALA A 48 -14.82 5.76 -8.22
C ALA A 48 -13.51 4.96 -8.43
N PRO A 49 -13.16 4.64 -9.68
CA PRO A 49 -11.91 3.96 -9.98
C PRO A 49 -10.70 4.82 -9.59
N GLY A 50 -9.58 4.16 -9.34
CA GLY A 50 -8.30 4.85 -9.14
C GLY A 50 -7.74 5.38 -10.47
N PRO A 51 -6.50 5.92 -10.45
CA PRO A 51 -5.77 6.29 -11.67
C PRO A 51 -5.58 5.12 -12.66
N ASP A 52 -5.74 3.88 -12.19
CA ASP A 52 -5.71 2.65 -12.98
C ASP A 52 -6.99 2.39 -13.80
N GLY A 53 -8.07 3.11 -13.50
CA GLY A 53 -9.36 2.95 -14.18
C GLY A 53 -10.18 1.73 -13.74
N PHE A 54 -9.72 0.94 -12.76
CA PHE A 54 -10.42 -0.26 -12.32
C PHE A 54 -11.25 -0.02 -11.06
N THR A 55 -12.45 -0.60 -11.04
CA THR A 55 -13.33 -0.57 -9.87
C THR A 55 -13.25 -1.87 -9.08
N ALA A 56 -13.72 -1.84 -7.83
CA ALA A 56 -13.83 -3.06 -7.01
C ALA A 56 -14.76 -4.11 -7.67
N GLU A 57 -15.80 -3.66 -8.37
CA GLU A 57 -16.71 -4.50 -9.16
C GLU A 57 -15.96 -5.22 -10.28
N PHE A 58 -15.13 -4.50 -11.04
CA PHE A 58 -14.32 -5.08 -12.10
C PHE A 58 -13.38 -6.16 -11.55
N LEU A 59 -12.63 -5.85 -10.49
CA LEU A 59 -11.71 -6.81 -9.87
C LEU A 59 -12.42 -8.08 -9.39
N ARG A 60 -13.64 -7.94 -8.84
CA ARG A 60 -14.46 -9.09 -8.42
C ARG A 60 -14.99 -9.90 -9.60
N ALA A 61 -15.46 -9.24 -10.66
CA ALA A 61 -16.01 -9.90 -11.84
C ALA A 61 -14.93 -10.64 -12.64
N CYS A 62 -13.75 -10.05 -12.76
CA CYS A 62 -12.66 -10.58 -13.56
C CYS A 62 -11.69 -11.47 -12.77
N TRP A 63 -11.91 -11.70 -11.47
CA TRP A 63 -10.98 -12.43 -10.61
C TRP A 63 -10.52 -13.77 -11.19
N GLN A 64 -11.41 -14.56 -11.79
CA GLN A 64 -11.03 -15.85 -12.38
C GLN A 64 -10.08 -15.75 -13.58
N ILE A 65 -9.99 -14.56 -14.19
CA ILE A 65 -9.11 -14.25 -15.32
C ILE A 65 -7.78 -13.68 -14.81
N ILE A 66 -7.82 -12.73 -13.88
CA ILE A 66 -6.64 -11.94 -13.45
C ILE A 66 -5.89 -12.51 -12.25
N LYS A 67 -6.46 -13.48 -11.52
CA LYS A 67 -5.88 -13.99 -10.26
C LYS A 67 -4.44 -14.53 -10.41
N ASP A 68 -4.13 -15.09 -11.57
CA ASP A 68 -2.84 -15.73 -11.83
C ASP A 68 -1.74 -14.70 -12.18
N ASP A 69 -2.12 -13.45 -12.50
CA ASP A 69 -1.20 -12.34 -12.77
C ASP A 69 -0.63 -11.71 -11.47
N PHE A 70 -1.20 -12.06 -10.31
CA PHE A 70 -0.75 -11.57 -9.00
C PHE A 70 0.24 -12.52 -8.30
N CYS A 71 0.61 -13.62 -8.96
CA CYS A 71 1.45 -14.71 -8.44
C CYS A 71 2.91 -14.57 -8.87
#